data_AF-A0A813E8J8-F1
#
_entry.id   AF-A0A813E8J8-F1
#
_cell.length_a   1.000
_cell.length_b   1.000
_cell.length_c   1.000
_cell.angle_alpha   90.00
_cell.angle_beta   90.00
_cell.angle_gamma   90.00
#
_symmetry.space_group_name_H-M   'P 1'
#
loop_
_entity.id
_entity.type
_entity.pdbx_description
1 polymer ?
#
loop_
_entity_poly.entity_id
_entity_poly.type
_entity_poly.pdbx_seq_one_letter_code
_entity_poly.pdbx_strand_id
1 'polypeptide(L)'
;MLEQLVVEAACCGLELHAGKTKNLSSKVARSEAESAPKVVVGGLSEDILRFQGKTKYLGRQVSFNQTHKTEVDSRIKVAWGRFFANRDVLCNKAYPLQQRLRLFNSVVTPTILYGSGCWVLTQETASSLRKLRDGCFAPFSRREGVH
;
A
#
# COMPACT_ATOMS: atom_id res chain seq x y z
N MET A 1 29.60 -1.67 -4.94
CA MET A 1 28.46 -0.89 -5.49
C MET A 1 27.76 -0.07 -4.40
N LEU A 2 27.13 -0.69 -3.38
CA LEU A 2 26.50 0.09 -2.29
C LEU A 2 27.51 0.94 -1.50
N GLU A 3 28.68 0.38 -1.18
CA GLU A 3 29.77 1.11 -0.51
C GLU A 3 30.24 2.34 -1.30
N GLN A 4 30.37 2.22 -2.62
CA GLN A 4 30.70 3.34 -3.50
C GLN A 4 29.61 4.41 -3.45
N LEU A 5 28.34 4.00 -3.42
CA LEU A 5 27.22 4.94 -3.33
C LEU A 5 27.19 5.67 -1.97
N VAL A 6 27.59 5.01 -0.87
CA VAL A 6 27.75 5.66 0.44
C VAL A 6 28.84 6.73 0.38
N VAL A 7 29.99 6.40 -0.21
CA VAL A 7 31.13 7.32 -0.35
C VAL A 7 30.75 8.53 -1.19
N GLU A 8 30.13 8.33 -2.36
CA GLU A 8 29.71 9.44 -3.23
C GLU A 8 28.57 10.27 -2.64
N ALA A 9 27.63 9.65 -1.92
CA ALA A 9 26.56 10.37 -1.22
C ALA A 9 27.13 11.26 -0.09
N ALA A 10 28.15 10.78 0.62
CA ALA A 10 28.84 11.52 1.67
C ALA A 10 29.58 12.75 1.12
N CYS A 11 30.13 12.68 -0.11
CA CYS A 11 30.72 13.85 -0.79
C CYS A 11 29.71 15.00 -0.98
N CYS A 12 28.42 14.68 -1.08
CA CYS A 12 27.31 15.63 -1.18
C CYS A 12 26.63 15.94 0.17
N GLY A 13 27.18 15.45 1.30
CA GLY A 13 26.61 15.64 2.64
C GLY A 13 25.36 14.80 2.94
N LEU A 14 25.12 13.71 2.20
CA LEU A 14 24.00 12.81 2.41
C LEU A 14 24.44 11.57 3.22
N GLU A 15 23.65 11.23 4.23
CA GLU A 15 23.88 10.05 5.07
C GLU A 15 22.79 8.98 4.87
N LEU A 16 23.21 7.71 4.93
CA LEU A 16 22.28 6.59 4.86
C LEU A 16 21.59 6.35 6.19
N HIS A 17 20.26 6.24 6.14
CA HIS A 17 19.45 5.94 7.30
C HIS A 17 19.08 4.44 7.33
N ALA A 18 19.80 3.66 8.13
CA ALA A 18 19.65 2.20 8.24
C ALA A 18 18.21 1.72 8.53
N GLY A 19 17.39 2.49 9.25
CA GLY A 19 15.99 2.12 9.52
C GLY A 19 15.02 2.34 8.35
N LYS A 20 15.41 3.13 7.34
CA LYS A 20 14.59 3.46 6.16
C LYS A 20 15.05 2.64 4.95
N THR A 21 16.36 2.40 4.84
CA THR A 21 16.96 1.61 3.78
C THR A 21 16.77 0.12 4.06
N LYS A 22 16.02 -0.56 3.20
CA LYS A 22 15.91 -2.03 3.23
C LYS A 22 16.40 -2.58 1.91
N ASN A 23 17.37 -3.49 1.97
CA ASN A 23 17.93 -4.08 0.76
C ASN A 23 16.91 -5.06 0.15
N LEU A 24 16.63 -4.89 -1.15
CA LEU A 24 15.77 -5.79 -1.90
C LEU A 24 16.62 -6.79 -2.70
N SER A 25 17.01 -7.93 -2.11
CA SER A 25 17.84 -8.93 -2.79
C SER A 25 17.03 -10.13 -3.32
N SER A 26 17.16 -10.44 -4.61
CA SER A 26 16.47 -11.59 -5.23
C SER A 26 17.06 -12.96 -4.84
N LYS A 27 18.36 -13.01 -4.47
CA LYS A 27 19.08 -14.25 -4.16
C LYS A 27 19.00 -14.63 -2.68
N VAL A 28 19.13 -13.65 -1.78
CA VAL A 28 19.21 -13.88 -0.32
C VAL A 28 17.82 -14.08 0.31
N ALA A 29 16.78 -13.61 -0.37
CA ALA A 29 15.42 -13.65 0.15
C ALA A 29 14.88 -15.08 0.36
N ARG A 30 15.36 -16.10 -0.36
CA ARG A 30 14.85 -17.49 -0.31
C ARG A 30 15.23 -18.27 0.96
N SER A 31 15.99 -17.68 1.89
CA SER A 31 16.33 -18.31 3.17
C SER A 31 15.19 -18.15 4.19
N GLU A 32 14.71 -19.26 4.76
CA GLU A 32 13.68 -19.33 5.81
C GLU A 32 14.22 -19.07 7.23
N ALA A 33 15.44 -18.51 7.37
CA ALA A 33 16.05 -18.28 8.68
C ALA A 33 15.23 -17.29 9.56
N GLU A 34 15.12 -17.60 10.86
CA GLU A 34 14.31 -16.87 11.87
C GLU A 34 14.77 -15.43 12.18
N SER A 35 16.00 -15.04 11.79
CA SER A 35 16.48 -13.65 11.83
C SER A 35 16.65 -13.05 10.42
N ALA A 36 16.35 -11.75 10.25
CA ALA A 36 16.58 -11.08 8.97
C ALA A 36 18.10 -11.01 8.70
N PRO A 37 18.58 -11.47 7.53
CA PRO A 37 20.00 -11.37 7.23
C PRO A 37 20.37 -9.89 7.15
N LYS A 38 21.39 -9.50 7.91
CA LYS A 38 21.94 -8.14 7.91
C LYS A 38 23.14 -8.10 6.97
N VAL A 39 23.23 -7.04 6.16
CA VAL A 39 24.44 -6.73 5.40
C VAL A 39 25.11 -5.56 6.07
N VAL A 40 26.39 -5.69 6.37
CA VAL A 40 27.19 -4.57 6.83
C VAL A 40 27.69 -3.83 5.59
N VAL A 41 27.29 -2.57 5.44
CA VAL A 41 27.74 -1.68 4.37
C VAL A 41 28.35 -0.45 5.03
N GLY A 42 29.66 -0.23 4.85
CA GLY A 42 30.33 0.97 5.38
C GLY A 42 30.24 1.15 6.90
N GLY A 43 30.17 0.06 7.68
CA GLY A 43 30.03 0.11 9.14
C GLY A 43 28.58 0.21 9.65
N LEU A 44 27.60 0.38 8.76
CA LEU A 44 26.17 0.37 9.09
C LEU A 44 25.58 -1.01 8.79
N SER A 45 24.87 -1.60 9.75
CA SER A 45 24.13 -2.85 9.54
C SER A 45 22.76 -2.53 8.92
N GLU A 46 22.59 -2.86 7.63
CA GLU A 46 21.31 -2.71 6.93
C GLU A 46 20.54 -4.03 6.92
N ASP A 47 19.23 -3.94 7.16
CA ASP A 47 18.34 -5.10 7.11
C ASP A 47 17.98 -5.46 5.67
N ILE A 48 18.18 -6.72 5.28
CA ILE A 48 17.64 -7.24 4.02
C ILE A 48 16.16 -7.54 4.21
N LEU A 49 15.33 -7.05 3.27
CA LEU A 49 13.93 -7.46 3.25
C LEU A 49 13.84 -8.94 2.89
N ARG A 50 13.20 -9.72 3.77
CA ARG A 50 12.90 -11.14 3.52
C ARG A 50 12.03 -11.35 2.28
N PHE A 51 12.06 -12.54 1.70
CA PHE A 51 11.18 -12.90 0.57
C PHE A 51 9.70 -12.74 0.87
N GLN A 52 9.29 -13.11 2.09
CA GLN A 52 7.92 -12.93 2.57
C GLN A 52 7.69 -11.54 3.19
N GLY A 53 8.73 -10.71 3.28
CA GLY A 53 8.67 -9.38 3.83
C GLY A 53 7.81 -8.44 2.98
N LYS A 54 7.22 -7.44 3.64
CA LYS A 54 6.54 -6.33 2.97
C LYS A 54 7.21 -5.04 3.40
N THR A 55 7.53 -4.16 2.44
CA THR A 55 8.06 -2.82 2.73
C THR A 55 7.25 -1.76 2.00
N LYS A 56 7.25 -0.54 2.52
CA LYS A 56 6.61 0.60 1.87
C LYS A 56 7.63 1.32 1.01
N TYR A 57 7.36 1.44 -0.29
CA TYR A 57 8.20 2.14 -1.25
C TYR A 57 7.33 3.08 -2.09
N LEU A 58 7.62 4.38 -2.07
CA LEU A 58 6.85 5.42 -2.78
C LEU A 58 5.33 5.35 -2.51
N GLY A 59 4.95 5.01 -1.27
CA GLY A 59 3.54 4.87 -0.89
C GLY A 59 2.89 3.55 -1.29
N ARG A 60 3.58 2.69 -2.06
CA ARG A 60 3.16 1.33 -2.42
C ARG A 60 3.69 0.31 -1.42
N GLN A 61 2.91 -0.73 -1.13
CA GLN A 61 3.40 -1.88 -0.39
C GLN A 61 3.99 -2.89 -1.38
N VAL A 62 5.28 -3.17 -1.23
CA VAL A 62 6.05 -4.04 -2.13
C VAL A 62 6.49 -5.30 -1.38
N SER A 63 6.38 -6.43 -2.06
CA SER A 63 6.81 -7.75 -1.61
C SER A 63 7.45 -8.51 -2.78
N PHE A 64 8.30 -9.49 -2.51
CA PHE A 64 9.00 -10.22 -3.59
C PHE A 64 8.13 -11.25 -4.30
N ASN A 65 7.26 -11.95 -3.56
CA ASN A 65 6.48 -13.05 -4.11
C ASN A 65 5.15 -12.57 -4.71
N GLN A 66 4.48 -11.62 -4.07
CA GLN A 66 3.09 -11.24 -4.39
C GLN A 66 2.89 -9.72 -4.43
N THR A 67 3.67 -9.02 -5.26
CA THR A 67 3.68 -7.55 -5.32
C THR A 67 2.30 -6.94 -5.56
N HIS A 68 1.56 -7.44 -6.55
CA HIS A 68 0.25 -6.86 -6.90
C HIS A 68 -0.80 -7.15 -5.84
N LYS A 69 -0.87 -8.40 -5.33
CA LYS A 69 -1.84 -8.79 -4.31
C LYS A 69 -1.63 -8.02 -3.00
N THR A 70 -0.37 -7.95 -2.54
CA THR A 70 -0.02 -7.23 -1.31
C THR A 70 -0.30 -5.74 -1.40
N GLU A 71 -0.09 -5.13 -2.57
CA GLU A 71 -0.47 -3.74 -2.80
C GLU A 71 -1.98 -3.55 -2.79
N VAL A 72 -2.74 -4.36 -3.54
CA VAL A 72 -4.20 -4.25 -3.60
C VAL A 72 -4.81 -4.40 -2.21
N ASP A 73 -4.36 -5.38 -1.43
CA ASP A 73 -4.80 -5.56 -0.03
C ASP A 73 -4.48 -4.35 0.84
N SER A 74 -3.28 -3.77 0.67
CA SER A 74 -2.91 -2.53 1.37
C SER A 74 -3.83 -1.37 0.99
N ARG A 75 -4.13 -1.21 -0.30
CA ARG A 75 -4.97 -0.12 -0.81
C ARG A 75 -6.40 -0.27 -0.32
N ILE A 76 -6.94 -1.48 -0.33
CA ILE A 76 -8.25 -1.83 0.22
C ILE A 76 -8.33 -1.42 1.70
N LYS A 77 -7.32 -1.75 2.51
CA LYS A 77 -7.27 -1.37 3.92
C LYS A 77 -7.24 0.15 4.12
N VAL A 78 -6.39 0.86 3.37
CA VAL A 78 -6.29 2.31 3.47
C VAL A 78 -7.59 2.98 3.02
N ALA A 79 -8.21 2.47 1.96
CA ALA A 79 -9.50 2.96 1.45
C ALA A 79 -10.62 2.78 2.46
N TRP A 80 -10.70 1.62 3.12
CA TRP A 80 -11.62 1.41 4.24
C TRP A 80 -11.36 2.41 5.37
N GLY A 81 -10.10 2.64 5.75
CA GLY A 81 -9.74 3.65 6.74
C GLY A 81 -10.23 5.04 6.35
N ARG A 82 -10.08 5.44 5.09
CA ARG A 82 -10.59 6.73 4.57
C ARG A 82 -12.11 6.79 4.55
N PHE A 83 -12.78 5.69 4.21
CA PHE A 83 -14.23 5.59 4.26
C PHE A 83 -14.74 5.77 5.69
N PHE A 84 -14.16 5.04 6.66
CA PHE A 84 -14.56 5.13 8.06
C PHE A 84 -14.28 6.50 8.67
N ALA A 85 -13.16 7.13 8.31
CA ALA A 85 -12.85 8.50 8.74
C ALA A 85 -13.87 9.53 8.24
N ASN A 86 -14.56 9.27 7.12
CA ASN A 86 -15.59 10.15 6.56
C ASN A 86 -17.00 9.58 6.73
N ARG A 87 -17.17 8.54 7.56
CA ARG A 87 -18.45 7.82 7.68
C ARG A 87 -19.59 8.72 8.11
N ASP A 88 -19.33 9.70 8.96
CA ASP A 88 -20.35 10.60 9.50
C ASP A 88 -20.91 11.57 8.45
N VAL A 89 -20.19 11.79 7.36
CA VAL A 89 -20.69 12.54 6.20
C VAL A 89 -21.25 11.57 5.16
N LEU A 90 -20.50 10.51 4.85
CA LEU A 90 -20.85 9.53 3.81
C LEU A 90 -22.11 8.72 4.14
N CYS A 91 -22.43 8.49 5.40
CA CYS A 91 -23.58 7.70 5.83
C CYS A 91 -24.72 8.54 6.43
N ASN A 92 -24.58 9.87 6.46
CA ASN A 92 -25.57 10.77 7.03
C ASN A 92 -26.58 11.25 5.99
N LYS A 93 -27.87 11.04 6.28
CA LYS A 93 -29.00 11.39 5.41
C LYS A 93 -29.25 12.90 5.32
N ALA A 94 -28.70 13.69 6.24
CA ALA A 94 -28.80 15.14 6.19
C ALA A 94 -28.11 15.72 4.94
N TYR A 95 -27.13 15.01 4.37
CA TYR A 95 -26.45 15.43 3.16
C TYR A 95 -27.08 14.80 1.91
N PRO A 96 -27.31 15.58 0.83
CA PRO A 96 -27.75 15.06 -0.45
C PRO A 96 -26.86 13.93 -0.97
N LEU A 97 -27.47 12.92 -1.61
CA LEU A 97 -26.76 11.77 -2.19
C LEU A 97 -25.62 12.20 -3.11
N GLN A 98 -25.85 13.20 -3.97
CA GLN A 98 -24.83 13.71 -4.89
C GLN A 98 -23.58 14.22 -4.18
N GLN A 99 -23.73 14.93 -3.05
CA GLN A 99 -22.58 15.44 -2.29
C GLN A 99 -21.81 14.31 -1.62
N ARG A 100 -22.52 13.31 -1.09
CA ARG A 100 -21.92 12.12 -0.48
C ARG A 100 -21.16 11.29 -1.51
N LEU A 101 -21.72 11.11 -2.72
CA LEU A 101 -21.05 10.44 -3.84
C LEU A 101 -19.83 11.23 -4.33
N ARG A 102 -19.93 12.56 -4.39
CA ARG A 102 -18.79 13.43 -4.75
C ARG A 102 -17.65 13.28 -3.75
N LEU A 103 -17.97 13.29 -2.44
CA LEU A 103 -16.97 13.07 -1.39
C LEU A 103 -16.33 11.69 -1.52
N PHE A 104 -17.14 10.64 -1.70
CA PHE A 104 -16.66 9.28 -1.91
C PHE A 104 -15.68 9.20 -3.09
N ASN A 105 -16.07 9.75 -4.25
CA ASN A 105 -15.25 9.76 -5.46
C ASN A 105 -13.99 10.61 -5.33
N SER A 106 -13.99 11.65 -4.49
CA SER A 106 -12.81 12.49 -4.26
C SER A 106 -11.78 11.89 -3.31
N VAL A 107 -12.20 11.03 -2.37
CA VAL A 107 -11.32 10.52 -1.31
C VAL A 107 -11.07 9.01 -1.45
N VAL A 108 -12.14 8.23 -1.55
CA VAL A 108 -12.07 6.76 -1.45
C VAL A 108 -11.64 6.17 -2.79
N THR A 109 -12.26 6.58 -3.89
CA THR A 109 -11.94 6.11 -5.25
C THR A 109 -10.46 6.27 -5.62
N PRO A 110 -9.83 7.47 -5.53
CA PRO A 110 -8.42 7.62 -5.87
C PRO A 110 -7.48 6.86 -4.92
N THR A 111 -7.88 6.66 -3.67
CA THR A 111 -7.09 5.87 -2.70
C THR A 111 -6.99 4.41 -3.13
N ILE A 112 -8.07 3.86 -3.69
CA ILE A 112 -8.13 2.47 -4.16
C ILE A 112 -7.43 2.34 -5.51
N LEU A 113 -7.67 3.28 -6.43
CA LEU A 113 -7.20 3.19 -7.81
C LEU A 113 -5.74 3.64 -7.98
N TYR A 114 -5.09 4.12 -6.92
CA TYR A 114 -3.67 4.45 -7.01
C TYR A 114 -2.85 3.21 -7.38
N GLY A 115 -2.17 3.28 -8.53
CA GLY A 115 -1.35 2.18 -9.05
C GLY A 115 -2.12 1.15 -9.88
N SER A 116 -3.42 1.35 -10.14
CA SER A 116 -4.24 0.38 -10.88
C SER A 116 -3.77 0.12 -12.31
N GLY A 117 -3.10 1.09 -12.95
CA GLY A 117 -2.49 0.91 -14.27
C GLY A 117 -1.31 -0.06 -14.29
N CYS A 118 -0.73 -0.38 -13.12
CA CYS A 118 0.40 -1.29 -12.99
C CYS A 118 -0.01 -2.67 -12.44
N TRP A 119 -1.31 -2.94 -12.30
CA TRP A 119 -1.80 -4.21 -11.76
C TRP A 119 -2.17 -5.17 -12.87
N VAL A 120 -1.84 -6.45 -12.66
CA VAL A 120 -2.43 -7.52 -13.45
C VAL A 120 -3.88 -7.70 -12.98
N LEU A 121 -4.84 -7.40 -13.86
CA LEU A 121 -6.27 -7.58 -13.61
C LEU A 121 -6.63 -9.07 -13.60
N THR A 122 -6.38 -9.74 -12.49
CA THR A 122 -6.88 -11.09 -12.23
C THR A 122 -8.33 -11.06 -11.75
N GLN A 123 -9.07 -12.16 -11.91
CA GLN A 123 -10.43 -12.29 -11.37
C GLN A 123 -10.47 -12.08 -9.85
N GLU A 124 -9.45 -12.55 -9.12
CA GLU A 124 -9.30 -12.33 -7.68
C GLU A 124 -9.18 -10.84 -7.33
N THR A 125 -8.34 -10.11 -8.07
CA THR A 125 -8.15 -8.68 -7.86
C THR A 125 -9.44 -7.91 -8.15
N ALA A 126 -10.08 -8.20 -9.28
CA ALA A 126 -11.33 -7.56 -9.68
C ALA A 126 -12.48 -7.86 -8.68
N SER A 127 -12.61 -9.10 -8.22
CA SER A 127 -13.63 -9.47 -7.24
C SER A 127 -13.41 -8.80 -5.89
N SER A 128 -12.16 -8.66 -5.44
CA SER A 128 -11.81 -7.96 -4.20
C SER A 128 -12.15 -6.47 -4.27
N LEU A 129 -11.87 -5.82 -5.41
CA LEU A 129 -12.24 -4.42 -5.65
C LEU A 129 -13.77 -4.23 -5.70
N ARG A 130 -14.51 -5.14 -6.33
CA ARG A 130 -15.98 -5.11 -6.32
C ARG A 130 -16.54 -5.25 -4.91
N LYS A 131 -16.05 -6.20 -4.11
CA LYS A 131 -16.48 -6.38 -2.72
C LYS A 131 -16.30 -5.10 -1.90
N LEU A 132 -15.16 -4.41 -2.06
CA LEU A 132 -14.95 -3.14 -1.37
C LEU A 132 -15.92 -2.06 -1.86
N ARG A 133 -16.12 -1.92 -3.18
CA ARG A 133 -17.09 -0.99 -3.74
C ARG A 133 -18.48 -1.26 -3.19
N ASP A 134 -18.97 -2.49 -3.33
CA ASP A 134 -20.32 -2.87 -2.92
C ASP A 134 -20.49 -2.73 -1.40
N GLY A 135 -19.45 -3.03 -0.61
CA GLY A 135 -19.42 -2.79 0.83
C GLY A 135 -19.49 -1.32 1.23
N CYS A 136 -18.78 -0.43 0.52
CA CYS A 136 -18.84 1.01 0.75
C CYS A 136 -20.16 1.63 0.28
N PHE A 137 -20.80 1.05 -0.75
CA PHE A 137 -22.07 1.51 -1.31
C PHE A 137 -23.30 0.93 -0.58
N ALA A 138 -23.18 -0.21 0.11
CA ALA A 138 -24.29 -0.81 0.85
C ALA A 138 -24.95 0.14 1.88
N PRO A 139 -24.23 1.00 2.62
CA PRO A 139 -24.83 2.03 3.48
C PRO A 139 -25.61 3.12 2.73
N PHE A 140 -25.32 3.32 1.44
CA PHE A 140 -26.09 4.22 0.59
C PHE A 140 -27.40 3.54 0.17
N SER A 141 -27.33 2.36 -0.44
CA SER A 141 -28.51 1.64 -0.96
C SER A 141 -29.51 1.23 0.14
N ARG A 142 -29.05 0.67 1.27
CA ARG A 142 -29.96 0.25 2.37
C ARG A 142 -30.71 1.41 3.04
N ARG A 143 -30.28 2.64 2.82
CA ARG A 143 -30.82 3.83 3.52
C ARG A 143 -31.63 4.75 2.62
N GLU A 144 -31.54 4.58 1.30
CA GLU A 144 -32.27 5.35 0.28
C GLU A 144 -33.61 4.70 -0.11
N GLY A 145 -33.90 3.45 0.31
CA GLY A 145 -35.22 2.84 0.12
C GLY A 145 -35.61 2.67 -1.35
N VAL A 146 -34.64 2.52 -2.25
CA VAL A 146 -34.91 2.25 -3.67
C VAL A 146 -35.14 0.76 -3.82
N HIS A 147 -36.42 0.38 -3.78
CA HIS A 147 -36.93 -0.84 -4.41
C HIS A 147 -37.05 -0.63 -5.92
#